data_AF-A0A7S2PY91-F1
#
_entry.id   AF-A0A7S2PY91-F1
#
_cell.length_a   1.000
_cell.length_b   1.000
_cell.length_c   1.000
_cell.angle_alpha   90.00
_cell.angle_beta   90.00
_cell.angle_gamma   90.00
#
_symmetry.space_group_name_H-M   'P 1'
#
loop_
_entity.id
_entity.type
_entity.pdbx_description
1 polymer ?
#
loop_
_entity_poly.entity_id
_entity_poly.type
_entity_poly.pdbx_seq_one_letter_code
_entity_poly.pdbx_strand_id
1 'polypeptide(L)'
;WQAVEPYCSEEWASSAAGQQAKAGSKAMNVETMRGLMRSWIDPRFTDVYDKYFDKTGWTPRAFVNYFAGPPTGRHTAMTEQLVRSVHEFSKYPILVYHFGMTTPSWWTKEKYPQLVLVHAPPMAASAHR
;
A
#
# COMPACT_ATOMS: atom_id res chain seq x y z
N TRP A 1 -13.84 -6.50 4.68
CA TRP A 1 -14.05 -5.21 3.99
C TRP A 1 -14.95 -4.28 4.81
N GLN A 2 -15.98 -4.76 5.52
CA GLN A 2 -16.86 -3.92 6.36
C GLN A 2 -16.10 -3.03 7.37
N ALA A 3 -14.99 -3.50 7.94
CA ALA A 3 -14.17 -2.70 8.85
C ALA A 3 -13.51 -1.45 8.21
N VAL A 4 -13.40 -1.41 6.87
CA VAL A 4 -12.82 -0.27 6.12
C VAL A 4 -13.86 0.51 5.33
N GLU A 5 -15.11 0.04 5.31
CA GLU A 5 -16.26 0.70 4.68
C GLU A 5 -16.45 2.17 5.10
N PRO A 6 -16.23 2.57 6.38
CA PRO A 6 -16.31 3.98 6.79
C PRO A 6 -15.34 4.90 6.05
N TYR A 7 -14.23 4.35 5.58
CA TYR A 7 -13.18 5.11 4.90
C TYR A 7 -13.37 5.14 3.39
N CYS A 8 -14.11 4.18 2.83
CA CYS A 8 -14.28 3.99 1.39
C CYS A 8 -15.65 4.48 0.86
N SER A 9 -16.64 4.70 1.73
CA SER A 9 -17.96 5.20 1.32
C SER A 9 -18.17 6.65 1.79
N GLU A 10 -18.67 7.49 0.89
CA GLU A 10 -19.03 8.88 1.21
C GLU A 10 -20.27 8.93 2.12
N GLU A 11 -21.14 7.92 2.00
CA GLU A 11 -22.44 7.82 2.68
C GLU A 11 -22.38 7.09 4.02
N TRP A 12 -21.21 6.74 4.55
CA TRP A 12 -21.13 6.06 5.85
C TRP A 12 -21.63 6.96 6.98
N ALA A 13 -22.92 6.85 7.27
CA ALA A 13 -23.49 7.32 8.52
C ALA A 13 -22.91 6.46 9.64
N SER A 14 -22.47 7.11 10.72
CA SER A 14 -21.96 6.49 11.96
C SER A 14 -23.01 5.65 12.72
N SER A 15 -24.03 5.14 12.04
CA SER A 15 -25.19 4.41 12.52
C SER A 15 -25.05 2.89 12.40
N ALA A 16 -23.85 2.34 12.27
CA ALA A 16 -23.64 0.91 12.44
C ALA A 16 -23.97 0.54 13.90
N ALA A 17 -25.16 -0.03 14.10
CA ALA A 17 -25.80 -0.46 15.35
C ALA A 17 -26.68 0.54 16.13
N GLY A 18 -27.27 1.55 15.47
CA GLY A 18 -28.35 2.36 16.10
C GLY A 18 -27.92 3.25 17.28
N GLN A 19 -26.64 3.23 17.64
CA GLN A 19 -25.99 4.16 18.55
C GLN A 19 -24.81 4.78 17.80
N GLN A 20 -24.75 6.11 17.76
CA GLN A 20 -23.59 6.83 17.21
C GLN A 20 -22.32 6.29 17.87
N ALA A 21 -21.51 5.54 17.14
CA ALA A 21 -20.20 5.10 17.61
C ALA A 21 -19.35 6.36 17.86
N LYS A 22 -19.22 6.79 19.11
CA LYS A 22 -18.38 7.93 19.48
C LYS A 22 -16.93 7.47 19.48
N ALA A 23 -16.16 8.00 18.53
CA ALA A 23 -14.72 7.82 18.52
C ALA A 23 -14.12 8.29 19.86
N GLY A 24 -13.21 7.52 20.43
CA GLY A 24 -12.53 7.91 21.68
C GLY A 24 -11.70 9.18 21.49
N SER A 25 -11.37 9.89 22.58
CA SER A 25 -10.59 11.14 22.52
C SER A 25 -9.20 11.00 21.89
N LYS A 26 -8.68 9.76 21.82
CA LYS A 26 -7.41 9.43 21.15
C LYS A 26 -7.58 8.95 19.71
N ALA A 27 -8.80 8.76 19.22
CA ALA A 27 -9.04 8.32 17.86
C ALA A 27 -8.55 9.38 16.86
N MET A 28 -7.99 8.89 15.75
CA MET A 28 -7.66 9.72 14.61
C MET A 28 -8.95 10.17 13.92
N ASN A 29 -8.97 11.38 13.35
CA ASN A 29 -10.14 11.81 12.58
C ASN A 29 -10.23 11.01 11.26
N VAL A 30 -11.44 10.92 10.73
CA VAL A 30 -11.74 10.11 9.54
C VAL A 30 -11.01 10.65 8.31
N GLU A 31 -10.83 11.96 8.18
CA GLU A 31 -10.12 12.57 7.06
C GLU A 31 -8.64 12.18 7.04
N THR A 32 -7.97 12.15 8.19
CA THR A 32 -6.56 11.73 8.29
C THR A 32 -6.45 10.25 7.97
N MET A 33 -7.35 9.40 8.47
CA MET A 33 -7.35 7.97 8.15
C MET A 33 -7.58 7.73 6.65
N ARG A 34 -8.53 8.44 6.02
CA ARG A 34 -8.74 8.41 4.56
C ARG A 34 -7.49 8.84 3.80
N GLY A 35 -6.79 9.87 4.28
CA GLY A 35 -5.51 10.30 3.73
C GLY A 35 -4.46 9.19 3.77
N LEU A 36 -4.31 8.52 4.92
CA LEU A 36 -3.36 7.42 5.12
C LEU A 36 -3.68 6.17 4.29
N MET A 37 -4.94 5.99 3.90
CA MET A 37 -5.37 4.85 3.07
C MET A 37 -5.16 5.05 1.57
N ARG A 38 -4.87 6.28 1.13
CA ARG A 38 -4.62 6.53 -0.31
C ARG A 38 -3.38 5.78 -0.75
N SER A 39 -3.47 5.14 -1.91
CA SER A 39 -2.33 4.53 -2.56
C SER A 39 -2.55 4.49 -4.07
N TRP A 40 -1.47 4.42 -4.84
CA TRP A 40 -1.54 4.31 -6.29
C TRP A 40 -0.40 3.45 -6.82
N ILE A 41 -0.65 2.74 -7.91
CA ILE A 41 0.37 1.93 -8.58
C ILE A 41 1.37 2.85 -9.27
N ASP A 42 2.66 2.55 -9.14
CA ASP A 42 3.69 3.23 -9.91
C ASP A 42 3.45 2.97 -11.41
N PRO A 43 3.41 4.01 -12.27
CA PRO A 43 3.12 3.86 -13.69
C PRO A 43 3.97 2.79 -14.40
N ARG A 44 5.21 2.58 -13.95
CA ARG A 44 6.15 1.59 -14.51
C ARG A 44 5.69 0.14 -14.32
N PHE A 45 4.75 -0.12 -13.41
CA PHE A 45 4.33 -1.46 -12.99
C PHE A 45 2.82 -1.69 -13.15
N THR A 46 2.12 -0.83 -13.90
CA THR A 46 0.67 -0.95 -14.17
C THR A 46 0.33 -2.25 -14.89
N ASP A 47 1.13 -2.64 -15.88
CA ASP A 47 0.98 -3.90 -16.61
C ASP A 47 1.24 -5.13 -15.74
N VAL A 48 2.18 -5.03 -14.79
CA VAL A 48 2.42 -6.09 -13.80
C VAL A 48 1.22 -6.22 -12.85
N TYR A 49 0.62 -5.10 -12.43
CA TYR A 49 -0.61 -5.12 -11.63
C TYR A 49 -1.74 -5.82 -12.40
N ASP A 50 -2.02 -5.39 -13.64
CA ASP A 50 -3.10 -5.94 -14.46
C ASP A 50 -2.92 -7.45 -14.74
N LYS A 51 -1.68 -7.94 -14.75
CA LYS A 51 -1.36 -9.36 -14.91
C LYS A 51 -1.76 -10.21 -13.69
N TYR A 52 -1.59 -9.68 -12.47
CA TYR A 52 -1.74 -10.46 -11.24
C TYR A 52 -3.06 -10.24 -10.52
N PHE A 53 -3.77 -9.15 -10.84
CA PHE A 53 -5.00 -8.74 -10.19
C PHE A 53 -6.19 -8.88 -11.13
N ASP A 54 -7.31 -9.34 -10.58
CA ASP A 54 -8.56 -9.40 -11.32
C ASP A 54 -9.25 -8.03 -11.39
N LYS A 55 -10.38 -7.97 -12.08
CA LYS A 55 -11.19 -6.75 -12.22
C LYS A 55 -11.75 -6.23 -10.89
N THR A 56 -11.72 -7.04 -9.84
CA THR A 56 -12.16 -6.66 -8.49
C THR A 56 -11.00 -6.15 -7.64
N GLY A 57 -9.78 -6.10 -8.18
CA GLY A 57 -8.57 -5.67 -7.50
C GLY A 57 -8.03 -6.72 -6.52
N TRP A 58 -8.44 -7.99 -6.66
CA TRP A 58 -7.95 -9.08 -5.84
C TRP A 58 -6.94 -9.94 -6.58
N THR A 59 -6.01 -10.52 -5.82
CA THR A 59 -5.06 -11.51 -6.31
C THR A 59 -5.10 -12.74 -5.40
N PRO A 60 -4.99 -13.99 -5.93
CA PRO A 60 -5.10 -15.19 -5.10
C PRO A 60 -4.08 -15.25 -3.96
N ARG A 61 -2.87 -14.70 -4.18
CA ARG A 61 -1.79 -14.65 -3.21
C ARG A 61 -0.77 -13.61 -3.62
N ALA A 62 -0.23 -12.90 -2.64
CA ALA A 62 0.92 -12.02 -2.83
C ALA A 62 1.76 -11.91 -1.56
N PHE A 63 3.03 -11.51 -1.71
CA PHE A 63 3.84 -11.00 -0.61
C PHE A 63 3.60 -9.51 -0.47
N VAL A 64 3.68 -8.99 0.75
CA VAL A 64 3.50 -7.57 1.00
C VAL A 64 4.65 -7.06 1.85
N ASN A 65 5.26 -5.96 1.44
CA ASN A 65 6.28 -5.26 2.19
C ASN A 65 5.98 -3.76 2.24
N TYR A 66 6.30 -3.14 3.36
CA TYR A 66 6.10 -1.72 3.61
C TYR A 66 7.45 -1.10 3.96
N PHE A 67 7.82 0.00 3.31
CA PHE A 67 9.04 0.71 3.67
C PHE A 67 8.96 2.21 3.40
N ALA A 68 9.76 2.96 4.15
CA ALA A 68 10.01 4.38 3.92
C ALA A 68 11.52 4.60 3.90
N GLY A 69 12.01 5.33 2.91
CA GLY A 69 13.44 5.62 2.81
C GLY A 69 13.85 6.14 1.44
N PRO A 70 15.07 6.73 1.34
CA PRO A 70 15.63 7.19 0.08
C PRO A 70 16.02 6.00 -0.82
N PRO A 71 16.13 6.20 -2.15
CA PRO A 71 16.46 5.12 -3.10
C PRO A 71 17.73 4.32 -2.78
N THR A 72 18.73 4.96 -2.17
CA THR A 72 20.02 4.35 -1.80
C THR A 72 20.12 4.00 -0.31
N GLY A 73 19.01 4.10 0.43
CA GLY A 73 18.99 3.84 1.88
C GLY A 73 19.04 2.36 2.25
N ARG A 74 19.41 2.08 3.50
CA ARG A 74 19.46 0.72 4.06
C ARG A 74 18.14 -0.04 3.90
N HIS A 75 17.00 0.59 4.20
CA HIS A 75 15.68 -0.05 4.08
C HIS A 75 15.32 -0.39 2.64
N THR A 76 15.74 0.44 1.69
CA THR A 76 15.57 0.19 0.26
C THR A 76 16.43 -0.98 -0.20
N ALA A 77 17.68 -1.05 0.25
CA ALA A 77 18.57 -2.17 -0.05
C ALA A 77 18.02 -3.51 0.49
N MET A 78 17.52 -3.52 1.74
CA MET A 78 16.89 -4.71 2.32
C MET A 78 15.60 -5.10 1.57
N THR A 79 14.79 -4.11 1.19
CA THR A 79 13.59 -4.34 0.37
C THR A 79 13.96 -4.95 -0.98
N GLU A 80 15.02 -4.46 -1.63
CA GLU A 80 15.49 -5.04 -2.90
C GLU A 80 15.91 -6.51 -2.74
N GLN A 81 16.55 -6.89 -1.64
CA GLN A 81 16.88 -8.30 -1.38
C GLN A 81 15.64 -9.17 -1.21
N LEU A 82 14.62 -8.66 -0.52
CA LEU A 82 13.33 -9.35 -0.42
C LEU A 82 12.66 -9.50 -1.78
N VAL A 83 12.65 -8.43 -2.59
CA VAL A 83 12.13 -8.47 -3.97
C VAL A 83 12.87 -9.54 -4.77
N ARG A 84 14.21 -9.55 -4.75
CA ARG A 84 15.03 -10.56 -5.44
C ARG A 84 14.67 -11.97 -5.00
N SER A 85 14.57 -12.21 -3.69
CA SER A 85 14.20 -13.52 -3.14
C SER A 85 12.82 -13.99 -3.63
N VAL A 86 11.80 -13.12 -3.66
CA VAL A 86 10.49 -13.49 -4.19
C VAL A 86 10.56 -13.85 -5.67
N HIS A 87 11.36 -13.13 -6.46
CA HIS A 87 11.51 -13.40 -7.88
C HIS A 87 12.24 -14.72 -8.18
N GLU A 88 13.18 -15.10 -7.31
CA GLU A 88 13.92 -16.36 -7.47
C GLU A 88 13.09 -17.58 -7.04
N PHE A 89 12.23 -17.43 -6.02
CA PHE A 89 11.63 -18.59 -5.33
C PHE A 89 10.10 -18.65 -5.39
N SER A 90 9.43 -17.69 -6.02
CA SER A 90 7.97 -17.67 -6.11
C SER A 90 7.47 -17.34 -7.50
N LYS A 91 6.23 -17.74 -7.78
CA LYS A 91 5.47 -17.33 -8.97
C LYS A 91 4.45 -16.22 -8.68
N TYR A 92 4.28 -15.88 -7.40
CA TYR A 92 3.32 -14.87 -6.93
C TYR A 92 3.96 -13.48 -6.88
N PRO A 93 3.17 -12.40 -6.98
CA PRO A 93 3.69 -11.04 -6.95
C PRO A 93 4.15 -10.65 -5.54
N ILE A 94 5.02 -9.65 -5.48
CA ILE A 94 5.33 -8.88 -4.27
C ILE A 94 4.81 -7.45 -4.43
N LEU A 95 3.98 -7.01 -3.50
CA LEU A 95 3.52 -5.64 -3.38
C LEU A 95 4.47 -4.92 -2.44
N VAL A 96 5.07 -3.85 -2.95
CA VAL A 96 5.92 -2.99 -2.15
C VAL A 96 5.25 -1.64 -1.99
N TYR A 97 4.82 -1.33 -0.79
CA TYR A 97 4.29 -0.02 -0.42
C TYR A 97 5.44 0.90 0.01
N HIS A 98 5.62 1.99 -0.73
CA HIS A 98 6.62 3.01 -0.44
C HIS A 98 5.97 4.30 0.06
N PHE A 99 6.37 4.75 1.25
CA PHE A 99 5.88 5.98 1.88
C PHE A 99 6.83 7.18 1.70
N GLY A 100 7.58 7.21 0.60
CA GLY A 100 8.56 8.27 0.32
C GLY A 100 8.29 9.00 -1.01
N MET A 101 9.18 9.93 -1.36
CA MET A 101 9.02 10.70 -2.61
C MET A 101 9.61 10.01 -3.84
N THR A 102 10.67 9.23 -3.66
CA THR A 102 11.40 8.62 -4.79
C THR A 102 11.79 7.19 -4.50
N THR A 103 11.68 6.34 -5.52
CA THR A 103 12.10 4.94 -5.50
C THR A 103 13.29 4.74 -6.46
N PRO A 104 14.02 3.62 -6.35
CA PRO A 104 15.08 3.30 -7.28
C PRO A 104 14.62 3.32 -8.75
N SER A 105 15.38 4.03 -9.60
CA SER A 105 15.12 4.05 -11.05
C SER A 105 15.45 2.72 -11.73
N TRP A 106 16.36 1.93 -11.13
CA TRP A 106 16.74 0.59 -11.61
C TRP A 106 15.76 -0.51 -11.20
N TRP A 107 14.70 -0.18 -10.45
CA TRP A 107 13.57 -1.08 -10.29
C TRP A 107 12.70 -0.95 -11.53
N THR A 108 12.83 -1.93 -12.42
CA THR A 108 12.04 -2.03 -13.65
C THR A 108 11.35 -3.38 -13.69
N LYS A 109 10.27 -3.47 -14.46
CA LYS A 109 9.52 -4.72 -14.65
C LYS A 109 10.31 -5.79 -15.41
N GLU A 110 11.29 -5.39 -16.22
CA GLU A 110 12.19 -6.32 -16.92
C GLU A 110 13.14 -7.00 -15.91
N LYS A 111 13.62 -6.23 -14.93
CA LYS A 111 14.46 -6.76 -13.84
C LYS A 111 13.64 -7.53 -12.81
N TYR A 112 12.44 -7.02 -12.51
CA TYR A 112 11.56 -7.52 -11.45
C TYR A 112 10.12 -7.71 -11.97
N PRO A 113 9.84 -8.78 -12.76
CA PRO A 113 8.55 -9.01 -13.41
C PRO A 113 7.37 -9.37 -12.50
N GLN A 114 7.60 -9.52 -11.20
CA GLN A 114 6.62 -9.85 -10.16
C GLN A 114 6.48 -8.71 -9.14
N LEU A 115 7.23 -7.62 -9.30
CA LEU A 115 7.13 -6.46 -8.44
C LEU A 115 5.92 -5.63 -8.83
N VAL A 116 5.05 -5.38 -7.86
CA VAL A 116 4.01 -4.36 -7.93
C VAL A 116 4.40 -3.25 -6.97
N LEU A 117 4.88 -2.14 -7.51
CA LEU A 117 5.27 -0.99 -6.71
C LEU A 117 4.06 -0.09 -6.47
N VAL A 118 3.78 0.18 -5.20
CA VAL A 118 2.65 0.98 -4.74
C VAL A 118 3.19 2.17 -3.96
N HIS A 119 2.77 3.37 -4.34
CA HIS A 119 3.05 4.59 -3.60
C HIS A 119 1.94 4.87 -2.61
N ALA A 120 2.31 5.34 -1.43
CA ALA A 120 1.40 5.84 -0.43
C ALA A 120 1.87 7.24 0.02
N PRO A 121 0.94 8.13 0.40
CA PRO A 121 1.31 9.45 0.89
C PRO A 121 2.13 9.29 2.18
N PRO A 122 3.08 10.22 2.43
CA PRO A 122 3.82 10.22 3.68
C PRO A 122 2.87 10.35 4.87
N MET A 123 3.21 9.71 5.97
CA MET A 123 2.44 9.83 7.21
C MET A 123 2.44 11.28 7.70
N ALA A 124 1.25 11.89 7.78
CA ALA A 124 1.08 13.24 8.33
C ALA A 124 1.55 13.29 9.78
N ALA A 125 2.11 14.43 10.23
CA ALA A 125 2.60 14.63 11.60
C ALA A 125 1.58 14.23 12.68
N SER A 126 0.28 14.46 12.42
CA SER A 126 -0.85 14.10 13.30
C SER A 126 -1.01 12.58 13.53
N ALA A 127 -0.39 11.76 12.69
CA ALA A 127 -0.42 10.30 12.75
C ALA A 127 0.78 9.67 13.47
N HIS A 128 1.82 10.45 13.84
CA HIS A 128 3.01 9.95 14.55
C HIS A 128 2.81 9.87 16.08
N ARG A 129 1.59 9.54 16.53
CA ARG A 129 1.24 9.56 17.96
C ARG A 129 1.94 8.49 18.78
#